data_AF-A0A838BVD2-F1
#
_entry.id   AF-A0A838BVD2-F1
#
_cell.length_a   1.000
_cell.length_b   1.000
_cell.length_c   1.000
_cell.angle_alpha   90.00
_cell.angle_beta   90.00
_cell.angle_gamma   90.00
#
_symmetry.space_group_name_H-M   'P 1'
#
loop_
_entity.id
_entity.type
_entity.pdbx_description
1 polymer ?
#
loop_
_entity_poly.entity_id
_entity_poly.type
_entity_poly.pdbx_seq_one_letter_code
_entity_poly.pdbx_strand_id
1 'polypeptide(L)'
;MPRTTSYPKEENFNFRVPADLKVAFKTAAELADRSAAQVIRDFMRAYVECARGEREIQSESGHDEWVRGRIQAALDDPRPAVPHDAVMGRTRAIIDQMAAEKRGEPHEA
;
A
#
# COMPACT_ATOMS: atom_id res chain seq x y z
N MET A 1 -11.22 10.53 -36.88
CA MET A 1 -11.02 10.34 -35.43
C MET A 1 -11.46 8.92 -35.07
N PRO A 2 -10.58 8.01 -34.63
CA PRO A 2 -11.06 6.70 -34.17
C PRO A 2 -11.56 6.83 -32.72
N ARG A 3 -12.78 6.39 -32.46
CA ARG A 3 -13.34 6.28 -31.12
C ARG A 3 -12.93 4.93 -30.54
N THR A 4 -11.96 4.90 -29.65
CA THR A 4 -11.67 3.72 -28.83
C THR A 4 -12.68 3.66 -27.68
N THR A 5 -13.86 3.11 -27.96
CA THR A 5 -14.72 2.59 -26.87
C THR A 5 -14.09 1.27 -26.42
N SER A 6 -13.20 1.35 -25.44
CA SER A 6 -12.73 0.17 -24.72
C SER A 6 -13.91 -0.36 -23.90
N TYR A 7 -14.66 -1.30 -24.46
CA TYR A 7 -15.61 -2.08 -23.68
C TYR A 7 -14.79 -2.98 -22.75
N PRO A 8 -14.99 -2.92 -21.43
CA PRO A 8 -14.33 -3.85 -20.53
C PRO A 8 -14.72 -5.26 -20.95
N LYS A 9 -13.71 -6.10 -21.14
CA LYS A 9 -13.87 -7.48 -21.59
C LYS A 9 -14.60 -8.26 -20.50
N GLU A 10 -15.92 -8.42 -20.63
CA GLU A 10 -16.72 -9.24 -19.73
C GLU A 10 -16.35 -10.71 -19.98
N GLU A 11 -15.63 -11.33 -19.04
CA GLU A 11 -15.29 -12.75 -19.10
C GLU A 11 -16.34 -13.59 -18.37
N ASN A 12 -16.72 -14.73 -18.97
CA ASN A 12 -17.71 -15.63 -18.39
C ASN A 12 -17.10 -16.47 -17.27
N PHE A 13 -17.54 -16.26 -16.03
CA PHE A 13 -17.14 -17.04 -14.86
C PHE A 13 -18.23 -18.05 -14.48
N ASN A 14 -17.98 -19.35 -14.68
CA ASN A 14 -18.94 -20.40 -14.38
C ASN A 14 -18.79 -20.92 -12.95
N PHE A 15 -19.87 -20.90 -12.18
CA PHE A 15 -19.92 -21.42 -10.81
C PHE A 15 -21.02 -22.50 -10.70
N ARG A 16 -20.79 -23.52 -9.86
CA ARG A 16 -21.86 -24.43 -9.42
C ARG A 16 -22.32 -24.02 -8.03
N VAL A 17 -23.61 -23.73 -7.90
CA VAL A 17 -24.25 -23.42 -6.62
C VAL A 17 -25.27 -24.51 -6.30
N PRO A 18 -25.40 -24.95 -5.03
CA PRO A 18 -26.54 -25.74 -4.60
C PRO A 18 -27.88 -25.04 -4.94
N ALA A 19 -28.89 -25.83 -5.31
CA ALA A 19 -30.16 -25.31 -5.82
C ALA A 19 -30.88 -24.40 -4.81
N ASP A 20 -30.83 -24.76 -3.52
CA ASP A 20 -31.47 -24.01 -2.44
C ASP A 20 -30.87 -22.60 -2.30
N LEU A 21 -29.54 -22.51 -2.42
CA LEU A 21 -28.82 -21.25 -2.34
C LEU A 21 -29.08 -20.36 -3.58
N LYS A 22 -29.26 -20.96 -4.76
CA LYS A 22 -29.68 -20.21 -5.96
C LYS A 22 -31.06 -19.58 -5.76
N VAL A 23 -32.02 -20.31 -5.17
CA VAL A 23 -33.37 -19.81 -4.90
C VAL A 23 -33.30 -18.69 -3.87
N ALA A 24 -32.66 -18.93 -2.72
CA ALA A 24 -32.52 -17.94 -1.66
C ALA A 24 -31.85 -16.65 -2.15
N PHE A 25 -30.77 -16.77 -2.93
CA PHE A 25 -30.06 -15.63 -3.49
C PHE A 25 -30.89 -14.86 -4.54
N LYS A 26 -31.64 -15.56 -5.39
CA LYS A 26 -32.54 -14.91 -6.36
C LYS A 26 -33.63 -14.11 -5.64
N THR A 27 -34.27 -14.71 -4.63
CA THR A 27 -35.28 -14.03 -3.82
C THR A 27 -34.70 -12.81 -3.09
N ALA A 28 -33.49 -12.93 -2.51
CA ALA A 28 -32.82 -11.81 -1.84
C ALA A 28 -32.41 -10.70 -2.82
N ALA A 29 -31.94 -11.04 -4.02
CA ALA A 29 -31.57 -10.09 -5.06
C ALA A 29 -32.82 -9.36 -5.62
N GLU A 30 -33.92 -10.08 -5.82
CA GLU A 30 -35.22 -9.52 -6.22
C GLU A 30 -35.75 -8.55 -5.16
N LEU A 31 -35.65 -8.90 -3.87
CA LEU A 31 -36.04 -8.02 -2.76
C LEU A 31 -35.20 -6.73 -2.71
N ALA A 32 -33.93 -6.81 -3.14
CA ALA A 32 -33.01 -5.69 -3.19
C ALA A 32 -33.09 -4.88 -4.50
N ASP A 33 -34.00 -5.22 -5.42
CA ASP A 33 -34.15 -4.60 -6.75
C ASP A 33 -32.84 -4.60 -7.57
N ARG A 34 -32.02 -5.65 -7.39
CA ARG A 34 -30.72 -5.82 -8.05
C ARG A 34 -30.66 -7.16 -8.76
N SER A 35 -29.94 -7.21 -9.88
CA SER A 35 -29.69 -8.49 -10.54
C SER A 35 -28.71 -9.34 -9.72
N ALA A 36 -28.93 -10.65 -9.71
CA ALA A 36 -28.03 -11.61 -9.06
C ALA A 36 -26.56 -11.44 -9.53
N ALA A 37 -26.36 -11.15 -10.81
CA ALA A 37 -25.03 -10.87 -11.37
C ALA A 37 -24.41 -9.58 -10.82
N GLN A 38 -25.19 -8.52 -10.58
CA GLN A 38 -24.70 -7.29 -10.00
C GLN A 38 -24.22 -7.49 -8.56
N VAL A 39 -25.01 -8.22 -7.75
CA VAL A 39 -24.65 -8.52 -6.36
C VAL A 39 -23.36 -9.34 -6.29
N ILE A 40 -23.17 -10.31 -7.20
CA ILE A 40 -21.94 -11.10 -7.28
C ILE A 40 -20.74 -10.21 -7.65
N ARG A 41 -20.89 -9.30 -8.62
CA ARG A 41 -19.82 -8.37 -9.01
C ARG A 41 -19.44 -7.42 -7.87
N ASP A 42 -20.43 -6.86 -7.18
CA ASP A 42 -20.21 -5.96 -6.06
C ASP A 42 -19.53 -6.70 -4.89
N PHE A 43 -19.96 -7.93 -4.61
CA PHE A 43 -19.34 -8.79 -3.60
C PHE A 43 -17.90 -9.15 -3.95
N MET A 44 -17.62 -9.54 -5.20
CA MET A 44 -16.26 -9.82 -5.66
C MET A 44 -15.35 -8.60 -5.55
N ARG A 45 -15.86 -7.40 -5.89
CA ARG A 45 -15.11 -6.15 -5.72
C ARG A 45 -14.80 -5.88 -4.25
N ALA A 46 -15.81 -5.96 -3.38
CA ALA A 46 -15.63 -5.76 -1.95
C ALA A 46 -14.64 -6.78 -1.35
N TYR A 47 -14.71 -8.03 -1.78
CA TYR A 47 -13.79 -9.09 -1.34
C TYR A 47 -12.35 -8.82 -1.77
N VAL A 48 -12.13 -8.38 -3.01
CA VAL A 48 -10.78 -8.05 -3.52
C VAL A 48 -10.20 -6.82 -2.82
N GLU A 49 -11.02 -5.78 -2.59
CA GLU A 49 -10.58 -4.57 -1.85
C GLU A 49 -10.21 -4.92 -0.40
N CYS A 50 -11.04 -5.72 0.30
CA CYS A 50 -10.74 -6.18 1.65
C CYS A 50 -9.47 -7.05 1.70
N ALA A 51 -9.34 -8.02 0.80
CA ALA A 51 -8.18 -8.90 0.71
C ALA A 51 -6.89 -8.17 0.29
N ARG A 52 -7.01 -7.00 -0.36
CA ARG A 52 -5.88 -6.09 -0.60
C ARG A 52 -5.53 -5.30 0.64
N GLY A 53 -6.51 -4.69 1.31
CA GLY A 53 -6.29 -3.96 2.56
C GLY A 53 -5.65 -4.84 3.63
N GLU A 54 -6.13 -6.07 3.82
CA GLU A 54 -5.52 -7.03 4.75
C GLU A 54 -4.08 -7.41 4.38
N ARG A 55 -3.76 -7.47 3.08
CA ARG A 55 -2.39 -7.74 2.63
C ARG A 55 -1.46 -6.54 2.76
N GLU A 56 -1.99 -5.33 2.62
CA GLU A 56 -1.26 -4.10 2.87
C GLU A 56 -0.93 -3.98 4.36
N ILE A 57 -1.91 -4.22 5.25
CA ILE A 57 -1.73 -4.29 6.70
C ILE A 57 -0.69 -5.37 7.09
N GLN A 58 -0.74 -6.54 6.44
CA GLN A 58 0.27 -7.59 6.66
C GLN A 58 1.66 -7.20 6.14
N SER A 59 1.75 -6.39 5.08
CA SER A 59 3.03 -5.90 4.55
C SER A 59 3.62 -4.80 5.43
N GLU A 60 2.78 -4.01 6.11
CA GLU A 60 3.19 -3.02 7.12
C GLU A 60 3.71 -3.68 8.41
N SER A 61 3.28 -4.90 8.73
CA SER A 61 3.72 -5.57 9.97
C SER A 61 5.24 -5.79 10.04
N GLY A 62 5.90 -6.02 8.89
CA GLY A 62 7.37 -6.08 8.83
C GLY A 62 8.05 -4.70 8.94
N HIS A 63 7.37 -3.64 8.49
CA HIS A 63 7.84 -2.27 8.67
C HIS A 63 7.75 -1.85 10.14
N ASP A 64 6.63 -2.13 10.79
CA ASP A 64 6.39 -1.83 12.20
C ASP A 64 7.38 -2.57 13.11
N GLU A 65 7.67 -3.83 12.84
CA GLU A 65 8.66 -4.60 13.60
C GLU A 65 10.07 -4.01 13.46
N TRP A 66 10.45 -3.60 12.24
CA TRP A 66 11.71 -2.90 12.00
C TRP A 66 11.77 -1.56 12.74
N VAL A 67 10.72 -0.73 12.64
CA VAL A 67 10.64 0.57 13.34
C VAL A 67 10.75 0.38 14.85
N ARG A 68 10.01 -0.58 15.42
CA ARG A 68 10.04 -0.89 16.84
C ARG A 68 11.43 -1.33 17.28
N GLY A 69 12.10 -2.18 16.51
CA GLY A 69 13.49 -2.58 16.77
C GLY A 69 14.45 -1.39 16.78
N ARG A 70 14.29 -0.44 15.85
CA ARG A 70 15.11 0.78 15.78
C ARG A 70 14.85 1.73 16.95
N ILE A 71 13.60 1.87 17.38
CA ILE A 71 13.25 2.68 18.56
C ILE A 71 13.85 2.06 19.82
N GLN A 72 13.70 0.74 20.02
CA GLN A 72 14.25 0.07 21.19
C GLN A 72 15.78 0.22 21.26
N ALA A 73 16.48 0.02 20.14
CA ALA A 73 17.92 0.23 20.07
C ALA A 73 18.34 1.67 20.38
N ALA A 74 17.49 2.67 20.10
CA ALA A 74 17.74 4.07 20.45
C ALA A 74 17.46 4.38 21.92
N LEU A 75 16.48 3.69 22.53
CA LEU A 75 16.19 3.78 23.97
C LEU A 75 17.27 3.09 24.82
N ASP A 76 17.82 1.99 24.33
CA ASP A 76 18.89 1.22 25.00
C ASP A 76 20.26 1.92 24.88
N ASP A 77 20.37 2.96 24.05
CA ASP A 77 21.62 3.70 23.86
C ASP A 77 21.92 4.59 25.09
N PRO A 78 23.04 4.37 25.80
CA PRO A 78 23.36 5.15 27.00
C PRO A 78 23.85 6.57 26.70
N ARG A 79 24.03 6.95 25.43
CA ARG A 79 24.54 8.26 25.05
C ARG A 79 23.52 9.36 25.38
N PRO A 80 23.96 10.53 25.88
CA PRO A 80 23.05 11.63 26.15
C PRO A 80 22.44 12.17 24.87
N ALA A 81 21.20 12.66 24.97
CA ALA A 81 20.51 13.30 23.86
C ALA A 81 21.33 14.49 23.32
N VAL A 82 21.46 14.57 22.00
CA VAL A 82 22.18 15.67 21.34
C VAL A 82 21.22 16.84 21.10
N PRO A 83 21.58 18.08 21.48
CA PRO A 83 20.75 19.26 21.21
C PRO A 83 20.51 19.45 19.71
N HIS A 84 19.30 19.92 19.36
CA HIS A 84 18.89 20.11 17.96
C HIS A 84 19.85 21.00 17.16
N ASP A 85 20.26 22.13 17.74
CA ASP A 85 21.17 23.08 17.08
C ASP A 85 22.53 22.46 16.75
N ALA A 86 23.02 21.56 17.62
CA ALA A 86 24.27 20.85 17.39
C ALA A 86 24.14 19.82 16.25
N VAL A 87 22.99 19.15 16.13
CA VAL A 87 22.70 18.26 14.99
C VAL A 87 22.65 19.06 13.69
N MET A 88 21.90 20.16 13.67
CA MET A 88 21.77 21.00 12.48
C MET A 88 23.11 21.63 12.05
N GLY A 89 23.93 22.07 13.01
CA GLY A 89 25.29 22.55 12.74
C GLY A 89 26.18 21.50 12.09
N ARG A 90 26.17 20.25 12.62
CA ARG A 90 26.91 19.12 12.03
C ARG A 90 26.40 18.79 10.62
N THR A 91 25.09 18.74 10.42
CA THR A 91 24.49 18.48 9.10
C THR A 91 24.87 19.56 8.09
N ARG A 92 24.84 20.84 8.48
CA ARG A 92 25.27 21.96 7.63
C ARG A 92 26.74 21.82 7.23
N ALA A 93 27.63 21.52 8.18
CA ALA A 93 29.05 21.34 7.92
C ALA A 93 29.32 20.19 6.91
N ILE A 94 28.59 19.07 7.04
CA ILE A 94 28.69 17.94 6.09
C ILE A 94 28.23 18.36 4.69
N ILE A 95 27.12 19.11 4.58
CA ILE A 95 26.61 19.62 3.31
C ILE A 95 27.62 20.59 2.67
N ASP A 96 28.19 21.50 3.45
CA ASP A 96 29.17 22.47 2.95
C ASP A 96 30.46 21.79 2.50
N GLN A 97 30.91 20.74 3.20
CA GLN A 97 32.03 19.89 2.80
C GLN A 97 31.75 19.21 1.45
N MET A 98 30.62 18.51 1.32
CA MET A 98 30.25 17.84 0.06
C MET A 98 30.08 18.84 -1.10
N ALA A 99 29.60 20.06 -0.79
CA ALA A 99 29.45 21.11 -1.78
C ALA A 99 30.79 21.78 -2.15
N ALA A 100 31.78 21.78 -1.26
CA ALA A 100 33.15 22.19 -1.57
C ALA A 100 33.87 21.14 -2.41
N GLU A 101 33.76 19.85 -2.05
CA GLU A 101 34.28 18.70 -2.82
C GLU A 101 33.70 18.65 -4.24
N LYS A 102 32.42 19.00 -4.41
CA LYS A 102 31.81 19.11 -5.75
C LYS A 102 32.21 20.37 -6.53
N ARG A 103 32.76 21.41 -5.89
CA ARG A 103 33.07 22.71 -6.52
C ARG A 103 34.54 22.89 -6.94
N GLY A 104 35.44 21.96 -6.61
CA GLY A 104 36.78 21.85 -7.21
C GLY A 104 37.36 20.47 -6.92
N GLU A 105 38.03 19.73 -7.82
CA GLU A 105 38.58 19.90 -9.17
C GLU A 105 38.74 18.48 -9.77
N PRO A 106 38.94 18.29 -11.09
CA PRO A 106 39.22 16.97 -11.66
C PRO A 106 40.47 16.35 -11.01
N HIS A 107 40.36 15.08 -10.64
CA HIS A 107 41.45 14.21 -10.23
C HIS A 107 42.50 14.12 -11.36
N GLU A 108 43.51 14.99 -11.36
CA GLU A 108 44.70 14.86 -12.20
C GLU A 108 45.67 13.87 -11.54
N ALA A 109 46.27 13.02 -12.39
CA ALA A 109 46.96 11.77 -12.09
C ALA A 109 48.33 11.92 -11.43
#